data_AF-A0A960F1C5-F1
#
_entry.id   AF-A0A960F1C5-F1
#
_cell.length_a   1.000
_cell.length_b   1.000
_cell.length_c   1.000
_cell.angle_alpha   90.00
_cell.angle_beta   90.00
_cell.angle_gamma   90.00
#
_symmetry.space_group_name_H-M   'P 1'
#
loop_
_entity.id
_entity.type
_entity.pdbx_description
1 polymer ?
#
loop_
_entity_poly.entity_id
_entity_poly.type
_entity_poly.pdbx_seq_one_letter_code
_entity_poly.pdbx_strand_id
1 'polypeptide(L)'
;QPAMDALADRLVDTLRERLDRAVADAAGDPDELTEHVRSIYREWKTQRIDEHVEDVIRIAFGHGALAVLAPGTPICWAVDPNGPACPDADDNALGGAVAAGQPFPTDHLCAPAHPGCRCLLVRAPR
;
A
#
# COMPACT_ATOMS: atom_id res chain seq x y z
N GLN A 1 -3.78 -7.15 9.10
CA GLN A 1 -4.90 -6.40 8.50
C GLN A 1 -4.23 -5.39 7.56
N PRO A 2 -3.56 -5.86 6.50
CA PRO A 2 -2.35 -5.20 6.00
C PRO A 2 -2.60 -3.81 5.38
N ALA A 3 -3.78 -3.58 4.80
CA ALA A 3 -4.17 -2.26 4.31
C ALA A 3 -4.39 -1.23 5.44
N MET A 4 -5.00 -1.67 6.56
CA MET A 4 -5.20 -0.80 7.72
C MET A 4 -3.89 -0.52 8.43
N ASP A 5 -3.02 -1.53 8.53
CA ASP A 5 -1.69 -1.38 9.11
C ASP A 5 -0.88 -0.36 8.29
N ALA A 6 -0.90 -0.47 6.95
CA ALA A 6 -0.27 0.50 6.05
C ALA A 6 -0.87 1.92 6.18
N LEU A 7 -2.19 2.05 6.34
CA LEU A 7 -2.85 3.33 6.56
C LEU A 7 -2.42 3.97 7.89
N ALA A 8 -2.40 3.18 8.96
CA ALA A 8 -2.01 3.65 10.29
C ALA A 8 -0.56 4.14 10.28
N ASP A 9 0.37 3.30 9.85
CA ASP A 9 1.80 3.60 9.90
C ASP A 9 2.17 4.79 9.00
N ARG A 10 1.72 4.76 7.73
CA ARG A 10 2.19 5.73 6.71
C ARG A 10 1.48 7.07 6.79
N LEU A 11 0.19 7.09 7.14
CA LEU A 11 -0.59 8.32 7.11
C LEU A 11 -0.88 8.87 8.51
N VAL A 12 -1.23 8.01 9.48
CA VAL A 12 -1.68 8.48 10.79
C VAL A 12 -0.52 8.74 11.72
N ASP A 13 0.40 7.78 11.87
CA ASP A 13 1.49 7.91 12.84
C ASP A 13 2.53 8.92 12.37
N THR A 14 2.86 8.94 11.09
CA THR A 14 3.70 10.00 10.49
C THR A 14 3.07 11.40 10.68
N LEU A 15 1.75 11.54 10.60
CA LEU A 15 1.07 12.82 10.86
C LEU A 15 1.20 13.22 12.34
N ARG A 16 0.95 12.29 13.25
CA ARG A 16 1.07 12.52 14.70
C ARG A 16 2.48 12.98 15.07
N GLU A 17 3.50 12.28 14.61
CA GLU A 17 4.90 12.63 14.87
C GLU A 17 5.25 14.04 14.36
N ARG A 18 4.69 14.46 13.22
CA ARG A 18 4.92 15.81 12.69
C ARG A 18 4.16 16.88 13.44
N LEU A 19 2.93 16.60 13.88
CA LEU A 19 2.18 17.51 14.73
C LEU A 19 2.84 17.66 16.10
N ASP A 20 3.32 16.58 16.70
CA ASP A 20 4.06 16.61 17.97
C ASP A 20 5.32 17.48 17.86
N ARG A 21 6.06 17.34 16.75
CA ARG A 21 7.22 18.19 16.46
C ARG A 21 6.83 19.66 16.29
N ALA A 22 5.75 19.95 15.56
CA ALA A 22 5.27 21.32 15.39
C ALA A 22 4.86 21.98 16.73
N VAL A 23 4.28 21.21 17.65
CA VAL A 23 3.97 21.68 19.01
C VAL A 23 5.24 22.00 19.79
N ALA A 24 6.26 21.15 19.70
CA ALA A 24 7.54 21.39 20.35
C ALA A 24 8.26 22.61 19.77
N ASP A 25 8.28 22.75 18.45
CA ASP A 25 8.99 23.80 17.72
C ASP A 25 8.37 25.19 17.96
N ALA A 26 7.05 25.27 18.12
CA ALA A 26 6.36 26.54 18.41
C ALA A 26 6.69 27.10 19.80
N ALA A 27 7.31 26.33 20.71
CA ALA A 27 7.77 26.79 22.02
C ALA A 27 6.73 27.57 22.87
N GLY A 28 5.43 27.32 22.66
CA GLY A 28 4.33 28.00 23.35
C GLY A 28 3.77 29.25 22.64
N ASP A 29 4.29 29.62 21.47
CA ASP A 29 3.75 30.67 20.61
C ASP A 29 2.50 30.17 19.83
N PRO A 30 1.30 30.73 20.09
CA PRO A 30 0.08 30.31 19.41
C PRO A 30 0.05 30.60 17.91
N ASP A 31 0.73 31.67 17.46
CA ASP A 31 0.73 32.08 16.05
C ASP A 31 1.64 31.15 15.24
N GLU A 32 2.85 30.85 15.75
CA GLU A 32 3.75 29.86 15.14
C GLU A 32 3.13 28.46 15.10
N LEU A 33 2.50 28.02 16.20
CA LEU A 33 1.80 26.72 16.23
C LEU A 33 0.72 26.66 15.16
N THR A 34 -0.07 27.73 15.03
CA THR A 34 -1.15 27.80 14.04
C THR A 34 -0.61 27.76 12.61
N GLU A 35 0.52 28.42 12.35
CA GLU A 35 1.18 28.38 11.05
C GLU A 35 1.67 26.98 10.71
N HIS A 36 2.40 26.32 11.62
CA HIS A 36 2.91 24.97 11.43
C HIS A 36 1.80 23.95 11.19
N VAL A 37 0.75 23.95 12.01
CA VAL A 37 -0.38 23.02 11.88
C VAL A 37 -1.09 23.22 10.54
N ARG A 38 -1.31 24.48 10.11
CA ARG A 38 -1.91 24.78 8.81
C ARG A 38 -1.05 24.28 7.65
N SER A 39 0.26 24.43 7.74
CA SER A 39 1.21 23.94 6.73
C SER A 39 1.14 22.41 6.62
N ILE A 40 1.23 21.70 7.75
CA ILE A 40 1.14 20.23 7.82
C ILE A 40 -0.20 19.74 7.26
N TYR A 41 -1.31 20.35 7.68
CA TYR A 41 -2.64 19.98 7.18
C TYR A 41 -2.76 20.12 5.67
N ARG A 42 -2.26 21.23 5.09
CA ARG A 42 -2.30 21.44 3.64
C ARG A 42 -1.49 20.37 2.91
N GLU A 43 -0.26 20.13 3.34
CA GLU A 43 0.58 19.07 2.77
C GLU A 43 -0.12 17.70 2.83
N TRP A 44 -0.71 17.34 3.97
CA TRP A 44 -1.41 16.06 4.11
C TRP A 44 -2.59 15.96 3.15
N LYS A 45 -3.43 16.99 3.14
CA LYS A 45 -4.66 17.01 2.36
C LYS A 45 -4.38 16.99 0.85
N THR A 46 -3.36 17.69 0.38
CA THR A 46 -3.16 17.91 -1.06
C THR A 46 -2.08 17.04 -1.68
N GLN A 47 -1.28 16.34 -0.87
CA GLN A 47 -0.15 15.52 -1.37
C GLN A 47 -0.15 14.15 -0.70
N ARG A 48 0.05 14.07 0.63
CA ARG A 48 0.34 12.78 1.29
C ARG A 48 -0.80 11.78 1.22
N ILE A 49 -2.04 12.23 1.39
CA ILE A 49 -3.20 11.34 1.29
C ILE A 49 -3.29 10.75 -0.11
N ASP A 50 -3.15 11.58 -1.15
CA ASP A 50 -3.22 11.13 -2.54
C ASP A 50 -2.07 10.18 -2.90
N GLU A 51 -0.86 10.45 -2.39
CA GLU A 51 0.32 9.57 -2.57
C GLU A 51 0.10 8.16 -2.01
N HIS A 52 -0.62 8.01 -0.89
CA HIS A 52 -0.73 6.73 -0.18
C HIS A 52 -2.06 6.01 -0.35
N VAL A 53 -3.14 6.72 -0.69
CA VAL A 53 -4.48 6.10 -0.80
C VAL A 53 -4.53 5.05 -1.91
N GLU A 54 -3.83 5.27 -3.01
CA GLU A 54 -3.78 4.34 -4.15
C GLU A 54 -3.18 2.99 -3.71
N ASP A 55 -2.10 3.03 -2.93
CA ASP A 55 -1.43 1.84 -2.39
C ASP A 55 -2.32 1.09 -1.40
N VAL A 56 -2.95 1.80 -0.47
CA VAL A 56 -3.85 1.20 0.53
C VAL A 56 -5.01 0.49 -0.16
N ILE A 57 -5.61 1.12 -1.17
CA ILE A 57 -6.71 0.52 -1.95
C ILE A 57 -6.22 -0.73 -2.69
N ARG A 58 -5.02 -0.71 -3.28
CA ARG A 58 -4.48 -1.89 -3.97
C ARG A 58 -4.18 -3.05 -3.03
N ILE A 59 -3.59 -2.78 -1.87
CA ILE A 59 -3.37 -3.80 -0.85
C ILE A 59 -4.72 -4.39 -0.41
N ALA A 60 -5.71 -3.55 -0.12
CA ALA A 60 -7.05 -4.01 0.25
C ALA A 60 -7.70 -4.85 -0.85
N PHE A 61 -7.59 -4.41 -2.11
CA PHE A 61 -8.13 -5.13 -3.26
C PHE A 61 -7.46 -6.49 -3.43
N GLY A 62 -6.13 -6.56 -3.43
CA GLY A 62 -5.39 -7.81 -3.58
C GLY A 62 -5.74 -8.81 -2.49
N HIS A 63 -5.71 -8.38 -1.22
CA HIS A 63 -6.07 -9.23 -0.09
C HIS A 63 -7.55 -9.67 -0.13
N GLY A 64 -8.46 -8.78 -0.54
CA GLY A 64 -9.86 -9.13 -0.74
C GLY A 64 -10.05 -10.14 -1.87
N ALA A 65 -9.35 -9.97 -2.99
CA ALA A 65 -9.39 -10.88 -4.13
C ALA A 65 -8.88 -12.29 -3.75
N LEU A 66 -7.84 -12.38 -2.91
CA LEU A 66 -7.35 -13.65 -2.38
C LEU A 66 -8.34 -14.28 -1.37
N ALA A 67 -8.90 -13.48 -0.47
CA ALA A 67 -9.75 -13.95 0.63
C ALA A 67 -11.04 -14.63 0.17
N VAL A 68 -11.54 -14.31 -1.04
CA VAL A 68 -12.77 -14.91 -1.60
C VAL A 68 -12.52 -16.21 -2.37
N LEU A 69 -11.27 -16.65 -2.50
CA LEU A 69 -10.93 -17.88 -3.22
C LEU A 69 -11.04 -19.10 -2.30
N ALA A 70 -11.55 -20.20 -2.84
CA ALA A 70 -11.46 -21.48 -2.15
C ALA A 70 -9.98 -21.88 -2.00
N PRO A 71 -9.56 -22.46 -0.86
CA PRO A 71 -8.21 -22.98 -0.69
C PRO A 71 -7.82 -23.91 -1.85
N GLY A 72 -6.61 -23.73 -2.39
CA GLY A 72 -6.14 -24.53 -3.52
C GLY A 72 -6.59 -24.04 -4.91
N THR A 73 -7.41 -22.99 -5.01
CA THR A 73 -7.76 -22.39 -6.31
C THR A 73 -6.48 -21.95 -7.02
N PRO A 74 -6.22 -22.37 -8.28
CA PRO A 74 -5.03 -21.96 -8.99
C PRO A 74 -5.11 -20.48 -9.39
N ILE A 75 -4.10 -19.72 -9.01
CA ILE A 75 -3.97 -18.28 -9.25
C ILE A 75 -2.62 -17.95 -9.89
N CYS A 76 -2.61 -16.95 -10.76
CA CYS A 76 -1.41 -16.39 -11.37
C CYS A 76 -1.21 -14.95 -10.92
N TRP A 77 0.04 -14.49 -10.99
CA TRP A 77 0.37 -13.09 -10.85
C TRP A 77 0.23 -12.39 -12.20
N ALA A 78 -0.39 -11.21 -12.22
CA ALA A 78 -0.54 -10.39 -13.41
C ALA A 78 0.22 -9.07 -13.23
N VAL A 79 1.13 -8.79 -14.15
CA VAL A 79 1.84 -7.52 -14.25
C VAL A 79 0.95 -6.52 -14.99
N ASP A 80 0.87 -5.28 -14.50
CA ASP A 80 0.25 -4.19 -15.25
C ASP A 80 1.23 -3.75 -16.36
N PRO A 81 0.90 -3.93 -17.65
CA PRO A 81 1.80 -3.54 -18.75
C PRO A 81 2.00 -2.03 -18.86
N ASN A 82 1.15 -1.22 -18.22
CA ASN A 82 1.29 0.23 -18.13
C ASN A 82 1.70 0.68 -16.72
N GLY A 83 2.04 -0.26 -15.84
CA GLY A 83 2.47 -0.01 -14.48
C GLY A 83 3.96 0.31 -14.38
N PRO A 84 4.44 0.68 -13.19
CA PRO A 84 5.87 0.81 -12.94
C PRO A 84 6.56 -0.56 -13.05
N ALA A 85 7.85 -0.54 -13.39
CA ALA A 85 8.67 -1.74 -13.44
C ALA A 85 8.72 -2.40 -12.05
N CYS A 86 8.53 -3.72 -12.01
CA CYS A 86 8.51 -4.50 -10.78
C CYS A 86 9.10 -5.89 -11.04
N PRO A 87 10.40 -6.10 -10.76
CA PRO A 87 11.06 -7.39 -10.94
C PRO A 87 10.34 -8.52 -10.21
N ASP A 88 9.86 -8.28 -8.99
CA ASP A 88 9.14 -9.30 -8.22
C ASP A 88 7.82 -9.73 -8.89
N ALA A 89 7.11 -8.77 -9.51
CA ALA A 89 5.88 -9.07 -10.24
C ALA A 89 6.17 -9.84 -11.53
N ASP A 90 7.28 -9.52 -12.21
CA ASP A 90 7.73 -10.24 -13.40
C ASP A 90 8.10 -11.68 -13.04
N ASP A 91 8.88 -11.89 -11.97
CA ASP A 91 9.28 -13.22 -11.49
C ASP A 91 8.08 -14.04 -11.02
N ASN A 92 7.12 -13.42 -10.32
CA ASN A 92 5.89 -14.08 -9.91
C ASN A 92 5.01 -14.47 -11.11
N ALA A 93 4.96 -13.63 -12.14
CA ALA A 93 4.22 -13.94 -13.36
C ALA A 93 4.90 -15.07 -14.16
N LEU A 94 6.23 -15.06 -14.25
CA LEU A 94 7.05 -16.11 -14.87
C LEU A 94 6.91 -17.46 -14.16
N GLY A 95 6.75 -17.46 -12.82
CA GLY A 95 6.54 -18.66 -12.02
C GLY A 95 5.21 -19.39 -12.29
N GLY A 96 4.25 -18.71 -12.93
CA GLY A 96 2.98 -19.30 -13.33
C GLY A 96 1.99 -19.46 -12.16
N ALA A 97 1.17 -20.51 -12.23
CA ALA A 97 0.07 -20.70 -11.30
C ALA A 97 0.54 -21.33 -9.97
N VAL A 98 0.08 -20.75 -8.85
CA VAL A 98 0.20 -21.33 -7.51
C VAL A 98 -1.17 -21.58 -6.91
N ALA A 99 -1.24 -22.46 -5.91
CA ALA A 99 -2.47 -22.63 -5.13
C ALA A 99 -2.72 -21.40 -4.25
N ALA A 100 -3.96 -20.89 -4.22
CA ALA A 100 -4.33 -19.79 -3.33
C ALA A 100 -3.92 -20.08 -1.87
N GLY A 101 -3.17 -19.15 -1.29
CA GLY A 101 -2.58 -19.29 0.06
C GLY A 101 -1.18 -19.90 0.10
N GLN A 102 -0.60 -20.28 -1.04
CA GLN A 102 0.82 -20.65 -1.16
C GLN A 102 1.66 -19.47 -1.67
N PRO A 103 2.95 -19.40 -1.31
CA PRO A 103 3.84 -18.35 -1.78
C PRO A 103 4.11 -18.48 -3.29
N PHE A 104 4.22 -17.33 -3.94
CA PHE A 104 4.82 -17.18 -5.26
C PHE A 104 6.37 -17.26 -5.16
N PRO A 105 7.12 -17.31 -6.27
CA PRO A 105 8.59 -17.41 -6.27
C PRO A 105 9.34 -16.37 -5.42
N THR A 106 8.76 -15.18 -5.25
CA THR A 106 9.34 -14.10 -4.42
C THR A 106 8.78 -14.08 -3.00
N ASP A 107 8.26 -15.21 -2.51
CA ASP A 107 7.66 -15.42 -1.19
C ASP A 107 6.39 -14.60 -0.88
N HIS A 108 5.95 -13.75 -1.81
CA HIS A 108 4.70 -13.02 -1.68
C HIS A 108 3.50 -13.99 -1.72
N LEU A 109 2.57 -13.83 -0.78
CA LEU A 109 1.29 -14.53 -0.79
C LEU A 109 0.23 -13.81 -1.62
N CYS A 110 0.40 -12.49 -1.82
CA CYS A 110 -0.62 -11.63 -2.39
C CYS A 110 0.00 -10.39 -3.05
N ALA A 111 -0.67 -9.90 -4.09
CA ALA A 111 -0.38 -8.61 -4.71
C ALA A 111 -0.93 -7.44 -3.87
N PRO A 112 -0.38 -6.21 -4.01
CA PRO A 112 0.79 -5.85 -4.80
C PRO A 112 2.10 -6.30 -4.14
N ALA A 113 3.17 -6.50 -4.91
CA ALA A 113 4.48 -6.90 -4.39
C ALA A 113 5.07 -5.85 -3.43
N HIS A 114 4.91 -4.57 -3.77
CA HIS A 114 5.42 -3.46 -2.97
C HIS A 114 4.59 -2.18 -3.18
N PRO A 115 4.79 -1.14 -2.35
CA PRO A 115 4.18 0.18 -2.55
C PRO A 115 4.43 0.73 -3.96
N GLY A 116 3.43 1.36 -4.55
CA GLY A 116 3.44 1.86 -5.93
C GLY A 116 3.22 0.80 -7.02
N CYS A 117 3.33 -0.50 -6.71
CA CYS A 117 3.14 -1.54 -7.71
C CYS A 117 1.66 -1.72 -8.07
N ARG A 118 1.40 -1.97 -9.36
CA ARG A 118 0.03 -2.13 -9.91
C ARG A 118 -0.33 -3.57 -10.27
N CYS A 119 0.52 -4.52 -9.91
CA CYS A 119 0.26 -5.94 -10.15
C CYS A 119 -0.96 -6.46 -9.38
N LEU A 120 -1.55 -7.54 -9.88
CA LEU A 120 -2.78 -8.13 -9.37
C LEU A 120 -2.70 -9.65 -9.32
N LEU A 121 -3.55 -10.26 -8.51
CA LEU A 121 -3.82 -11.70 -8.60
C LEU A 121 -4.97 -11.95 -9.59
N VAL A 122 -4.80 -12.96 -10.44
CA VAL A 122 -5.84 -13.44 -11.35
C VAL A 122 -6.01 -14.95 -11.20
N ARG A 123 -7.17 -15.49 -11.58
CA ARG A 123 -7.33 -16.94 -11.66
C ARG A 123 -6.49 -17.48 -12.83
N ALA A 124 -5.90 -18.65 -12.64
CA ALA A 124 -5.21 -19.33 -13.74
C ALA A 124 -6.20 -19.58 -14.91
N PRO A 125 -5.73 -19.51 -16.16
CA PRO A 125 -6.52 -19.92 -17.33
C PRO A 125 -7.03 -21.36 -17.13
N ARG A 126 -8.24 -21.64 -17.62
CA ARG A 126 -8.77 -23.00 -17.67
C ARG A 126 -8.10 -23.83 -18.74
#